data_AF-Q4UEJ2-F1
#
_entry.id   AF-Q4UEJ2-F1
#
_cell.length_a   1.000
_cell.length_b   1.000
_cell.length_c   1.000
_cell.angle_alpha   90.00
_cell.angle_beta   90.00
_cell.angle_gamma   90.00
#
_symmetry.space_group_name_H-M   'P 1'
#
loop_
_entity.id
_entity.type
_entity.pdbx_description
1 polymer ?
#
loop_
_entity_poly.entity_id
_entity_poly.type
_entity_poly.pdbx_seq_one_letter_code
_entity_poly.pdbx_strand_id
1 'polypeptide(L)'
;MTLTPTLLWAQTKDDLYLTVELSKPSDLKVDLTDEAFKFYAKKDGNVYEFDFKFFKPVKSSDYKTKDQRFLEFKVPKSEPESWTTLNSCGKKHYIKCNWDKWYLFLHIFSD
;
A
#
# COMPACT_ATOMS: atom_id res chain seq x y z
N MET A 1 -17.14 15.51 1.17
CA MET A 1 -17.49 14.12 0.80
C MET A 1 -16.28 13.25 1.08
N THR A 2 -16.50 11.98 1.41
CA THR A 2 -15.42 11.02 1.62
C THR A 2 -15.11 10.33 0.30
N LEU A 3 -13.83 10.31 -0.07
CA LEU A 3 -13.30 9.69 -1.27
C LEU A 3 -12.35 8.56 -0.87
N THR A 4 -12.14 7.63 -1.80
CA THR A 4 -11.18 6.55 -1.61
C THR A 4 -10.03 6.74 -2.59
N PRO A 5 -8.79 6.98 -2.11
CA PRO A 5 -7.65 7.15 -3.00
C PRO A 5 -7.29 5.81 -3.67
N THR A 6 -6.67 5.88 -4.85
CA THR A 6 -6.12 4.67 -5.48
C THR A 6 -4.94 4.16 -4.65
N LEU A 7 -4.95 2.86 -4.37
CA LEU A 7 -3.87 2.13 -3.73
C LEU A 7 -3.21 1.23 -4.75
N LEU A 8 -1.98 1.55 -5.13
CA LEU A 8 -1.15 0.68 -5.94
C LEU A 8 -0.39 -0.27 -5.04
N TRP A 9 -0.28 -1.55 -5.41
CA TRP A 9 0.51 -2.51 -4.66
C TRP A 9 1.42 -3.33 -5.56
N ALA A 10 2.62 -3.62 -5.05
CA ALA A 10 3.56 -4.57 -5.59
C ALA A 10 4.09 -5.44 -4.46
N GLN A 11 4.77 -6.52 -4.81
CA GLN A 11 5.34 -7.43 -3.82
C GLN A 11 6.64 -8.05 -4.30
N THR A 12 7.40 -8.48 -3.31
CA THR A 12 8.49 -9.45 -3.41
C THR A 12 8.11 -10.68 -2.59
N LYS A 13 8.99 -11.68 -2.52
CA LYS A 13 8.77 -12.81 -1.60
C LYS A 13 8.64 -12.35 -0.16
N ASP A 14 9.47 -11.38 0.26
CA ASP A 14 9.59 -10.97 1.66
C ASP A 14 8.78 -9.72 2.01
N ASP A 15 8.62 -8.78 1.08
CA ASP A 15 8.05 -7.45 1.33
C ASP A 15 6.88 -7.13 0.41
N LEU A 16 5.89 -6.39 0.92
CA LEU A 16 4.86 -5.68 0.16
C LEU A 16 5.24 -4.21 0.02
N TYR A 17 4.93 -3.64 -1.14
CA TYR A 17 5.11 -2.23 -1.44
C TYR A 17 3.76 -1.63 -1.78
N LEU A 18 3.26 -0.74 -0.93
CA LEU A 18 2.00 -0.05 -1.13
C LEU A 18 2.28 1.40 -1.48
N THR A 19 1.60 1.94 -2.47
CA THR A 19 1.73 3.32 -2.91
C THR A 19 0.34 3.93 -2.98
N VAL A 20 0.06 4.93 -2.15
CA VAL A 20 -1.20 5.69 -2.21
C VAL A 20 -1.02 6.86 -3.17
N GLU A 21 -1.87 6.92 -4.20
CA GLU A 21 -1.88 7.99 -5.20
C GLU A 21 -2.52 9.27 -4.64
N LEU A 22 -1.88 9.87 -3.65
CA LEU A 22 -2.33 11.11 -3.03
C LEU A 22 -1.15 12.04 -2.77
N SER A 23 -1.06 13.11 -3.57
CA SER A 23 0.00 14.11 -3.46
C SER A 23 -0.32 15.19 -2.43
N LYS A 24 0.66 15.51 -1.58
CA LYS A 24 0.62 16.55 -0.54
C LYS A 24 -0.67 16.58 0.32
N PRO A 25 -1.09 15.46 0.93
CA PRO A 25 -2.21 15.49 1.85
C PRO A 25 -1.88 16.24 3.15
N SER A 26 -2.90 16.85 3.75
CA SER A 26 -2.91 17.32 5.13
C SER A 26 -3.58 16.30 6.06
N ASP A 27 -3.37 16.40 7.37
CA ASP A 27 -3.97 15.51 8.37
C ASP A 27 -3.74 14.00 8.10
N LEU A 28 -2.53 13.62 7.67
CA LEU A 28 -2.19 12.23 7.39
C LEU A 28 -2.22 11.39 8.67
N LYS A 29 -3.07 10.36 8.68
CA LYS A 29 -3.13 9.32 9.71
C LYS A 29 -3.05 7.96 9.04
N VAL A 30 -2.04 7.21 9.43
CA VAL A 30 -1.74 5.88 8.89
C VAL A 30 -1.67 4.94 10.08
N ASP A 31 -2.52 3.92 10.06
CA ASP A 31 -2.52 2.87 11.06
C ASP A 31 -2.33 1.54 10.33
N LEU A 32 -1.12 0.99 10.49
CA LEU A 32 -0.69 -0.23 9.85
C LEU A 32 -0.43 -1.27 10.93
N THR A 33 -1.35 -2.22 11.00
CA THR A 33 -1.32 -3.35 11.93
C THR A 33 -0.92 -4.61 11.19
N ASP A 34 -0.66 -5.67 11.94
CA ASP A 34 -0.26 -6.96 11.37
C ASP A 34 -1.34 -7.57 10.46
N GLU A 35 -2.61 -7.20 10.64
CA GLU A 35 -3.73 -7.75 9.86
C GLU A 35 -4.44 -6.74 8.96
N ALA A 36 -4.32 -5.45 9.25
CA ALA A 36 -5.11 -4.43 8.59
C ALA A 36 -4.32 -3.16 8.31
N PHE A 37 -4.69 -2.51 7.21
CA PHE A 37 -4.18 -1.21 6.83
C PHE A 37 -5.32 -0.20 6.77
N LYS A 38 -5.20 0.84 7.60
CA LYS A 38 -6.12 1.97 7.66
C LYS A 38 -5.38 3.24 7.28
N PHE A 39 -6.00 3.98 6.37
CA PHE A 39 -5.47 5.22 5.86
C PHE A 39 -6.54 6.30 5.98
N TYR A 40 -6.11 7.47 6.43
CA TYR A 40 -6.92 8.67 6.47
C TYR A 40 -6.06 9.88 6.12
N ALA A 41 -6.57 10.74 5.27
CA ALA A 41 -5.94 12.00 4.93
C ALA A 41 -6.97 13.01 4.42
N LYS A 42 -6.59 14.29 4.38
CA LYS A 42 -7.38 15.35 3.73
C LYS A 42 -6.60 15.99 2.62
N LYS A 43 -7.30 16.41 1.57
CA LYS A 43 -6.72 17.16 0.46
C LYS A 43 -7.80 17.99 -0.24
N ASP A 44 -7.51 19.26 -0.50
CA ASP A 44 -8.37 20.18 -1.24
C ASP A 44 -9.84 20.20 -0.73
N GLY A 45 -10.02 20.12 0.59
CA GLY A 45 -11.35 20.07 1.24
C GLY A 45 -12.05 18.70 1.20
N ASN A 46 -11.45 17.70 0.56
CA ASN A 46 -11.95 16.32 0.53
C ASN A 46 -11.24 15.45 1.56
N VAL A 47 -11.98 14.48 2.10
CA VAL A 47 -11.46 13.45 2.99
C VAL A 47 -11.17 12.22 2.16
N TYR A 48 -9.99 11.64 2.31
CA TYR A 48 -9.54 10.43 1.66
C TYR A 48 -9.31 9.35 2.71
N GLU A 49 -10.09 8.27 2.66
CA GLU A 49 -9.93 7.17 3.60
C GLU A 49 -10.14 5.80 2.96
N PHE A 50 -9.46 4.82 3.50
CA PHE A 50 -9.72 3.41 3.24
C PHE A 50 -9.27 2.55 4.42
N ASP A 51 -9.92 1.41 4.56
CA ASP A 51 -9.48 0.32 5.41
C ASP A 51 -9.57 -1.01 4.64
N PHE A 52 -8.63 -1.91 4.87
CA PHE A 52 -8.77 -3.30 4.45
C PHE A 52 -7.94 -4.23 5.33
N LYS A 53 -8.36 -5.50 5.37
CA LYS A 53 -7.57 -6.58 5.97
C LYS A 53 -6.67 -7.22 4.91
N PHE A 54 -5.42 -7.42 5.26
CA PHE A 54 -4.46 -8.12 4.43
C PHE A 54 -4.93 -9.56 4.15
N PHE A 55 -4.39 -10.13 3.08
CA PHE A 55 -4.62 -11.53 2.76
C PHE A 55 -4.03 -12.46 3.83
N LYS A 56 -2.83 -12.11 4.33
CA LYS A 56 -2.10 -12.81 5.40
C LYS A 56 -1.46 -11.81 6.37
N PRO A 57 -1.08 -12.24 7.58
CA PRO A 57 -0.43 -11.34 8.54
C PRO A 57 0.91 -10.80 8.02
N VAL A 58 1.15 -9.53 8.32
CA VAL A 58 2.37 -8.77 8.01
C VAL A 58 3.05 -8.33 9.30
N LYS A 59 4.27 -7.83 9.21
CA LYS A 59 4.96 -7.18 10.33
C LYS A 59 4.62 -5.70 10.30
N SER A 60 4.20 -5.14 11.43
CA SER A 60 4.12 -3.68 11.60
C SER A 60 5.43 -3.04 11.14
N SER A 61 5.33 -1.94 10.39
CA SER A 61 6.46 -1.37 9.67
C SER A 61 6.40 0.14 9.59
N ASP A 62 7.59 0.73 9.52
CA ASP A 62 7.80 2.14 9.28
C ASP A 62 7.55 2.47 7.82
N TYR A 63 6.68 3.44 7.57
CA TYR A 63 6.45 3.97 6.24
C TYR A 63 7.55 4.98 5.87
N LYS A 64 7.97 4.99 4.61
CA LYS A 64 8.93 5.97 4.08
C LYS A 64 8.23 6.77 3.00
N THR A 65 7.91 8.02 3.29
CA THR A 65 7.44 8.98 2.29
C THR A 65 8.60 9.37 1.38
N LYS A 66 8.64 8.78 0.18
CA LYS A 66 9.62 9.14 -0.85
C LYS A 66 8.97 10.15 -1.79
N ASP A 67 9.38 11.41 -1.63
CA ASP A 67 8.94 12.58 -2.36
C ASP A 67 7.48 13.01 -2.18
N GLN A 68 7.25 14.32 -2.23
CA GLN A 68 5.98 15.00 -1.91
C GLN A 68 4.78 14.61 -2.81
N ARG A 69 4.94 13.65 -3.73
CA ARG A 69 3.94 13.26 -4.74
C ARG A 69 3.17 12.00 -4.38
N PHE A 70 3.79 11.04 -3.69
CA PHE A 70 3.18 9.76 -3.37
C PHE A 70 3.53 9.32 -1.96
N LEU A 71 2.63 8.56 -1.33
CA LEU A 71 2.90 7.95 -0.03
C LEU A 71 3.24 6.49 -0.26
N GLU A 72 4.48 6.11 0.01
CA GLU A 72 4.96 4.75 -0.15
C GLU A 72 5.13 4.07 1.22
N PHE A 73 4.64 2.84 1.31
CA PHE A 73 4.68 2.00 2.49
C PHE A 73 5.41 0.72 2.12
N LYS A 74 6.45 0.39 2.87
CA LYS A 74 7.13 -0.91 2.77
C LYS A 74 6.67 -1.75 3.95
N VAL A 75 6.00 -2.87 3.66
CA VAL A 75 5.35 -3.71 4.64
C VAL A 75 5.95 -5.12 4.56
N PRO A 76 6.83 -5.51 5.49
CA PRO A 76 7.42 -6.84 5.51
C PRO A 76 6.34 -7.88 5.80
N LYS A 77 6.36 -8.99 5.06
CA LYS A 77 5.46 -10.12 5.33
C LYS A 77 5.92 -10.87 6.57
N SER A 78 4.98 -11.52 7.25
CA SER A 78 5.33 -12.41 8.35
C SER A 78 6.12 -13.62 7.82
N GLU A 79 5.67 -14.18 6.71
CA GLU A 79 6.28 -15.33 6.02
C GLU A 79 6.58 -14.99 4.55
N PRO A 80 7.71 -15.48 4.01
CA PRO A 80 8.08 -15.24 2.62
C PRO A 80 7.20 -16.06 1.67
N GLU A 81 6.28 -15.39 0.97
CA GLU A 81 5.31 -16.04 0.09
C GLU A 81 4.82 -15.08 -1.00
N SER A 82 4.45 -15.61 -2.18
CA SER A 82 3.82 -14.82 -3.24
C SER A 82 2.29 -14.77 -3.07
N TRP A 83 1.74 -13.57 -2.83
CA TRP A 83 0.30 -13.36 -2.65
C TRP A 83 -0.42 -13.23 -3.99
N THR A 84 -1.58 -13.84 -4.14
CA THR A 84 -2.41 -13.64 -5.35
C THR A 84 -3.28 -12.38 -5.26
N THR A 85 -3.60 -11.94 -4.04
CA THR A 85 -4.37 -10.73 -3.75
C THR A 85 -3.75 -9.98 -2.57
N LEU A 86 -3.94 -8.65 -2.52
CA LEU A 86 -3.49 -7.85 -1.37
C LEU A 86 -4.37 -8.05 -0.14
N ASN A 87 -5.68 -8.23 -0.37
CA ASN A 87 -6.69 -8.22 0.66
C ASN A 87 -7.52 -9.52 0.65
N SER A 88 -8.12 -9.83 1.81
CA SER A 88 -8.98 -11.01 2.01
C SER A 88 -10.47 -10.74 1.71
N CYS A 89 -10.94 -9.51 1.85
CA CYS A 89 -12.36 -9.13 1.66
C CYS A 89 -12.76 -8.84 0.18
N GLY A 90 -12.45 -9.74 -0.75
CA GLY A 90 -12.90 -9.64 -2.14
C GLY A 90 -12.26 -8.51 -2.96
N LYS A 91 -12.73 -8.28 -4.19
CA LYS A 91 -12.11 -7.32 -5.11
C LYS A 91 -12.48 -5.88 -4.76
N LYS A 92 -11.50 -5.07 -4.35
CA LYS A 92 -11.70 -3.62 -4.12
C LYS A 92 -11.26 -2.83 -5.35
N HIS A 93 -12.14 -1.99 -5.87
CA HIS A 93 -11.91 -1.24 -7.13
C HIS A 93 -10.76 -0.23 -7.06
N TYR A 94 -10.43 0.25 -5.86
CA TYR A 94 -9.35 1.20 -5.62
C TYR A 94 -7.98 0.53 -5.48
N ILE A 95 -7.91 -0.80 -5.31
CA ILE A 95 -6.66 -1.55 -5.23
C ILE A 95 -6.24 -1.96 -6.64
N LYS A 96 -5.04 -1.57 -7.07
CA LYS A 96 -4.49 -1.89 -8.40
C LYS A 96 -3.04 -2.36 -8.29
N CYS A 97 -2.57 -3.17 -9.23
CA CYS A 97 -1.14 -3.51 -9.30
C CYS A 97 -0.30 -2.26 -9.63
N ASN A 98 0.83 -2.12 -8.94
CA ASN A 98 1.86 -1.13 -9.25
C ASN A 98 2.79 -1.71 -10.33
N TRP A 99 2.49 -1.37 -11.59
CA TRP A 99 3.29 -1.83 -12.73
C TRP A 99 4.67 -1.17 -12.80
N ASP A 100 4.83 0.05 -12.30
CA ASP A 100 6.13 0.75 -12.32
C ASP A 100 7.18 0.05 -11.45
N LYS A 101 6.76 -0.52 -10.32
CA LYS A 101 7.65 -1.33 -9.47
C LYS A 101 7.88 -2.75 -9.99
N TRP A 102 7.04 -3.25 -10.89
CA TRP A 102 7.17 -4.61 -11.43
C TRP A 102 8.46 -4.79 -12.25
N TYR A 103 8.85 -3.78 -13.04
CA TYR A 103 10.06 -3.82 -13.87
C TYR A 103 11.36 -3.79 -13.05
N LEU A 104 11.34 -3.18 -11.86
CA LEU A 104 12.51 -3.09 -10.99
C LEU A 104 12.90 -4.43 -10.38
N PHE A 105 11.93 -5.34 -10.19
CA PHE A 105 12.20 -6.68 -9.64
C PHE A 105 12.70 -7.67 -10.69
N LEU A 106 12.38 -7.48 -11.98
CA LEU A 106 12.89 -8.33 -13.06
C LEU A 106 14.41 -8.22 -13.27
N HIS A 107 15.03 -7.07 -12.93
CA HIS A 107 16.48 -6.88 -13.07
C HIS A 107 17.29 -7.28 -11.84
N ILE A 108 16.66 -7.71 -10.74
CA ILE A 108 17.35 -8.19 -9.53
C ILE A 108 17.50 -9.73 -9.54
N PHE A 109 16.85 -10.43 -10.46
CA PHE A 109 16.94 -11.89 -10.62
C PHE A 109 17.74 -12.35 -11.86
N SER A 110 18.50 -11.45 -12.49
CA SER A 110 19.48 -11.80 -13.52
C SER A 110 20.90 -11.73 -12.95
N ASP A 111 21.22 -12.68 -12.06
CA ASP A 111 22.60 -13.12 -11.79
C ASP A 111 22.56 -14.60 -11.36
#